data_AF-A0AA88U8G1-F1
#
_entry.id   AF-A0AA88U8G1-F1
#
_cell.length_a   1.000
_cell.length_b   1.000
_cell.length_c   1.000
_cell.angle_alpha   90.00
_cell.angle_beta   90.00
_cell.angle_gamma   90.00
#
_symmetry.space_group_name_H-M   'P 1'
#
loop_
_entity.id
_entity.type
_entity.pdbx_description
1 polymer ?
#
loop_
_entity_poly.entity_id
_entity_poly.type
_entity_poly.pdbx_seq_one_letter_code
_entity_poly.pdbx_strand_id
1 'polypeptide(L)'
;MRATRKTKPVKGVVSCSNAQPSSAEEPHGIGIVEFFRGTKLLITGATGFLAKVLVEKILRTMPDVDKIFVLIRAKNEAAAMERLQHEKHGKSYQAFMLTKLVPVVGNLCESNLGMDADSVDVIANQVDVIVNSAANTTFDERYDVALNMNTRGPCRMMSFARKCTKLKLFLHVSTAYVNGERQGQIMEMPFRMGDCIARERINTSGTPQRSIPVLDVEGEMKWAVDLEETSQDNEVAQKFKKLGMNR
;
A
#
# COMPACT_ATOMS: atom_id res chain seq x y z
N MET A 1 42.44 -14.91 49.39
CA MET A 1 42.33 -13.50 48.99
C MET A 1 41.84 -13.42 47.55
N ARG A 2 40.55 -13.15 47.33
CA ARG A 2 39.99 -12.87 46.01
C ARG A 2 38.96 -11.75 46.18
N ALA A 3 39.26 -10.59 45.60
CA ALA A 3 38.52 -9.35 45.80
C ALA A 3 37.10 -9.45 45.22
N THR A 4 36.09 -9.32 46.08
CA THR A 4 34.69 -9.17 45.71
C THR A 4 34.42 -7.71 45.34
N ARG A 5 34.18 -7.46 44.05
CA ARG A 5 33.73 -6.17 43.53
C ARG A 5 32.24 -6.00 43.88
N LYS A 6 31.94 -5.11 44.83
CA LYS A 6 30.56 -4.72 45.18
C LYS A 6 29.97 -3.88 44.05
N THR A 7 28.97 -4.40 43.34
CA THR A 7 28.10 -3.62 42.45
C THR A 7 27.05 -2.91 43.30
N LYS A 8 26.93 -1.58 43.12
CA LYS A 8 25.87 -0.76 43.74
C LYS A 8 24.54 -1.05 43.03
N PRO A 9 23.40 -1.11 43.73
CA PRO A 9 22.10 -1.29 43.10
C PRO A 9 21.69 -0.02 42.35
N VAL A 10 21.19 -0.19 41.13
CA VAL A 10 20.55 0.88 40.34
C VAL A 10 19.20 1.19 40.99
N LYS A 11 19.06 2.40 41.52
CA LYS A 11 17.78 2.93 41.99
C LYS A 11 16.88 3.18 40.78
N GLY A 12 15.70 2.56 40.77
CA GLY A 12 14.69 2.78 39.72
C GLY A 12 13.78 1.60 39.37
N VAL A 13 13.72 0.54 40.19
CA VAL A 13 12.73 -0.53 39.98
C VAL A 13 11.44 -0.13 40.70
N VAL A 14 10.45 0.32 39.92
CA VAL A 14 9.06 0.39 40.39
C VAL A 14 8.55 -1.04 40.50
N SER A 15 8.26 -1.50 41.71
CA SER A 15 7.59 -2.79 41.91
C SER A 15 6.11 -2.62 41.62
N CYS A 16 5.58 -3.32 40.62
CA CYS A 16 4.13 -3.46 40.47
C CYS A 16 3.63 -4.37 41.59
N SER A 17 2.89 -3.79 42.54
CA SER A 17 2.15 -4.50 43.57
C SER A 17 1.06 -5.36 42.95
N ASN A 18 0.98 -6.63 43.35
CA ASN A 18 -0.04 -7.58 42.97
C ASN A 18 -1.45 -7.09 43.35
N ALA A 19 -2.27 -6.78 42.35
CA ALA A 19 -3.72 -6.85 42.49
C ALA A 19 -4.16 -8.24 42.03
N GLN A 20 -4.97 -8.93 42.85
CA GLN A 20 -5.55 -10.24 42.48
C GLN A 20 -6.49 -10.08 41.28
N PRO A 21 -6.45 -10.97 40.27
CA PRO A 21 -7.41 -10.92 39.18
C PRO A 21 -8.73 -11.59 39.60
N SER A 22 -9.81 -10.82 39.59
CA SER A 22 -11.17 -11.34 39.41
C SER A 22 -11.27 -11.92 37.99
N SER A 23 -11.55 -13.22 37.87
CA SER A 23 -11.89 -13.97 36.64
C SER A 23 -11.49 -13.27 35.32
N ALA A 24 -10.20 -13.24 35.03
CA ALA A 24 -9.68 -12.64 33.81
C ALA A 24 -9.91 -13.58 32.63
N GLU A 25 -10.66 -13.11 31.63
CA GLU A 25 -10.63 -13.67 30.29
C GLU A 25 -9.18 -13.76 29.80
N GLU A 26 -8.82 -14.89 29.18
CA GLU A 26 -7.52 -15.11 28.55
C GLU A 26 -7.09 -13.88 27.72
N PRO A 27 -5.81 -13.45 27.80
CA PRO A 27 -5.36 -12.28 27.08
C PRO A 27 -5.59 -12.50 25.58
N HIS A 28 -6.46 -11.68 24.99
CA HIS A 28 -6.86 -11.74 23.58
C HIS A 28 -5.70 -11.34 22.64
N GLY A 29 -4.64 -12.14 22.59
CA GLY A 29 -3.45 -11.91 21.77
C GLY A 29 -2.91 -10.47 21.86
N ILE A 30 -2.37 -9.97 20.75
CA ILE A 30 -1.93 -8.56 20.61
C ILE A 30 -3.08 -7.64 20.13
N GLY A 31 -4.35 -8.04 20.25
CA GLY A 31 -5.50 -7.19 19.94
C GLY A 31 -5.85 -7.00 18.45
N ILE A 32 -5.24 -7.75 17.51
CA ILE A 32 -5.52 -7.60 16.06
C ILE A 32 -7.00 -7.84 15.73
N VAL A 33 -7.59 -8.93 16.25
CA VAL A 33 -8.98 -9.28 15.95
C VAL A 33 -9.93 -8.19 16.47
N GLU A 34 -9.68 -7.68 17.67
CA GLU A 34 -10.47 -6.62 18.27
C GLU A 34 -10.32 -5.29 17.50
N PHE A 35 -9.12 -4.98 17.02
CA PHE A 35 -8.90 -3.80 16.19
C PHE A 35 -9.75 -3.81 14.91
N PHE A 36 -9.91 -4.98 14.26
CA PHE A 36 -10.69 -5.11 13.02
C PHE A 36 -12.20 -5.28 13.24
N ARG A 37 -12.66 -5.51 14.47
CA ARG A 37 -14.09 -5.65 14.78
C ARG A 37 -14.84 -4.37 14.41
N GLY A 38 -15.90 -4.50 13.60
CA GLY A 38 -16.72 -3.38 13.15
C GLY A 38 -16.00 -2.37 12.25
N THR A 39 -14.78 -2.67 11.79
CA THR A 39 -14.03 -1.75 10.92
C THR A 39 -14.50 -1.79 9.48
N LYS A 40 -14.33 -0.66 8.79
CA LYS A 40 -14.52 -0.54 7.35
C LYS A 40 -13.19 -0.33 6.65
N LEU A 41 -12.94 -1.13 5.62
CA LEU A 41 -11.69 -1.13 4.89
C LEU A 41 -11.89 -0.66 3.45
N LEU A 42 -10.92 0.08 2.91
CA LEU A 42 -10.76 0.25 1.46
C LEU A 42 -9.50 -0.50 1.03
N ILE A 43 -9.67 -1.46 0.11
CA ILE A 43 -8.56 -2.29 -0.39
C ILE A 43 -8.44 -2.14 -1.90
N THR A 44 -7.23 -1.84 -2.36
CA THR A 44 -6.89 -1.85 -3.79
C THR A 44 -6.12 -3.10 -4.17
N GLY A 45 -6.27 -3.55 -5.41
CA GLY A 45 -5.52 -4.69 -5.94
C GLY A 45 -6.06 -6.05 -5.49
N ALA A 46 -7.26 -6.12 -4.91
CA ALA A 46 -7.85 -7.37 -4.42
C ALA A 46 -8.20 -8.38 -5.51
N THR A 47 -8.20 -8.00 -6.79
CA THR A 47 -8.28 -8.96 -7.90
C THR A 47 -6.91 -9.59 -8.23
N GLY A 48 -5.83 -9.05 -7.68
CA GLY A 48 -4.47 -9.57 -7.80
C GLY A 48 -4.17 -10.67 -6.77
N PHE A 49 -2.96 -11.21 -6.79
CA PHE A 49 -2.59 -12.37 -5.98
C PHE A 49 -2.57 -12.08 -4.46
N LEU A 50 -1.83 -11.07 -4.01
CA LEU A 50 -1.60 -10.83 -2.58
C LEU A 50 -2.86 -10.33 -1.86
N ALA A 51 -3.48 -9.27 -2.37
CA ALA A 51 -4.60 -8.63 -1.67
C ALA A 51 -5.86 -9.51 -1.65
N LYS A 52 -6.06 -10.42 -2.61
CA LYS A 52 -7.18 -11.38 -2.52
C LYS A 52 -7.00 -12.33 -1.32
N VAL A 53 -5.78 -12.80 -1.09
CA VAL A 53 -5.46 -13.69 0.04
C VAL A 53 -5.58 -12.92 1.35
N LEU A 54 -5.21 -11.65 1.37
CA LEU A 54 -5.45 -10.77 2.53
C LEU A 54 -6.95 -10.64 2.82
N VAL A 55 -7.77 -10.39 1.81
CA VAL A 55 -9.24 -10.32 1.96
C VAL A 55 -9.80 -11.63 2.51
N GLU A 56 -9.41 -12.78 1.93
CA GLU A 56 -9.80 -14.10 2.45
C GLU A 56 -9.42 -14.27 3.91
N LYS A 57 -8.17 -13.94 4.27
CA LYS A 57 -7.65 -14.07 5.63
C LYS A 57 -8.44 -13.22 6.60
N ILE A 58 -8.77 -11.97 6.23
CA ILE A 58 -9.62 -11.08 7.03
C ILE A 58 -10.98 -11.72 7.24
N LEU A 59 -11.67 -12.10 6.16
CA LEU A 59 -13.01 -12.69 6.24
C LEU A 59 -13.05 -13.98 7.06
N ARG A 60 -12.02 -14.82 6.98
CA ARG A 60 -11.94 -16.08 7.71
C ARG A 60 -11.61 -15.93 9.19
N THR A 61 -10.76 -14.97 9.55
CA THR A 61 -10.24 -14.84 10.94
C THR A 61 -10.85 -13.68 11.72
N MET A 62 -11.47 -12.73 11.03
CA MET A 62 -12.08 -11.52 11.57
C MET A 62 -13.45 -11.30 10.91
N PRO A 63 -14.41 -12.24 11.07
CA PRO A 63 -15.70 -12.17 10.39
C PRO A 63 -16.56 -10.98 10.81
N ASP A 64 -16.24 -10.37 11.96
CA ASP A 64 -16.92 -9.19 12.52
C ASP A 64 -16.48 -7.86 11.90
N VAL A 65 -15.61 -7.88 10.89
CA VAL A 65 -15.38 -6.72 10.02
C VAL A 65 -16.71 -6.25 9.42
N ASP A 66 -16.95 -4.95 9.33
CA ASP A 66 -18.24 -4.44 8.83
C ASP A 66 -18.30 -4.54 7.30
N LYS A 67 -17.47 -3.74 6.62
CA LYS A 67 -17.41 -3.68 5.15
C LYS A 67 -15.99 -3.61 4.62
N ILE A 68 -15.77 -4.20 3.47
CA ILE A 68 -14.53 -4.07 2.69
C ILE A 68 -14.91 -3.53 1.32
N PHE A 69 -14.65 -2.24 1.11
CA PHE A 69 -14.71 -1.61 -0.20
C PHE A 69 -13.53 -2.07 -1.02
N VAL A 70 -13.81 -2.72 -2.16
CA VAL A 70 -12.79 -3.27 -3.04
C VAL A 70 -12.75 -2.43 -4.31
N LEU A 71 -11.68 -1.65 -4.48
CA LEU A 71 -11.53 -0.81 -5.66
C LEU A 71 -11.12 -1.68 -6.87
N ILE A 72 -11.97 -1.74 -7.89
CA ILE A 72 -11.81 -2.57 -9.07
C ILE A 72 -11.90 -1.69 -10.33
N ARG A 73 -10.86 -1.79 -11.16
CA ARG A 73 -10.87 -1.18 -12.50
C ARG A 73 -11.85 -1.92 -13.41
N ALA A 74 -13.03 -1.35 -13.63
CA ALA A 74 -14.06 -1.96 -14.47
C ALA A 74 -14.78 -0.90 -15.28
N LYS A 75 -15.53 -1.32 -16.29
CA LYS A 75 -16.36 -0.40 -17.10
C LYS A 75 -17.59 0.09 -16.34
N ASN A 76 -18.12 -0.75 -15.45
CA ASN A 76 -19.32 -0.50 -14.67
C ASN A 76 -19.38 -1.47 -13.47
N GLU A 77 -20.38 -1.30 -12.62
CA GLU A 77 -20.58 -2.11 -11.41
C GLU A 77 -20.78 -3.59 -11.70
N ALA A 78 -21.52 -3.93 -12.77
CA ALA A 78 -21.74 -5.32 -13.14
C ALA A 78 -20.43 -6.04 -13.49
N ALA A 79 -19.56 -5.38 -14.27
CA ALA A 79 -18.22 -5.90 -14.57
C ALA A 79 -17.31 -5.94 -13.34
N ALA A 80 -17.44 -4.99 -12.41
CA ALA A 80 -16.71 -5.04 -11.14
C ALA A 80 -17.15 -6.23 -10.28
N MET A 81 -18.46 -6.49 -10.21
CA MET A 81 -19.02 -7.63 -9.50
C MET A 81 -18.59 -8.96 -10.13
N GLU A 82 -18.61 -9.07 -11.46
CA GLU A 82 -18.11 -10.25 -12.17
C GLU A 82 -16.64 -10.53 -11.83
N ARG A 83 -15.80 -9.50 -11.84
CA ARG A 83 -14.39 -9.62 -11.45
C ARG A 83 -14.20 -10.03 -9.99
N LEU A 84 -15.06 -9.54 -9.09
CA LEU A 84 -15.03 -9.91 -7.68
C LEU A 84 -15.41 -11.39 -7.48
N GLN A 85 -16.36 -11.89 -8.27
CA GLN A 85 -16.90 -13.25 -8.18
C GLN A 85 -16.23 -14.25 -9.12
N HIS A 86 -15.14 -13.86 -9.79
CA HIS A 86 -14.47 -14.69 -10.81
C HIS A 86 -14.03 -16.05 -10.25
N GLU A 87 -13.68 -16.13 -8.97
CA GLU A 87 -13.30 -17.37 -8.31
C GLU A 87 -14.51 -18.12 -7.75
N LYS A 88 -14.53 -19.44 -7.97
CA LYS A 88 -15.58 -20.31 -7.44
C LYS A 88 -15.29 -20.64 -5.99
N HIS A 89 -16.21 -20.24 -5.11
CA HIS A 89 -16.19 -20.61 -3.71
C HIS A 89 -17.38 -21.52 -3.35
N GLY A 90 -17.33 -22.15 -2.18
CA GLY A 90 -18.50 -22.86 -1.66
C GLY A 90 -19.66 -21.89 -1.41
N LYS A 91 -20.91 -22.32 -1.65
CA LYS A 91 -22.11 -21.46 -1.60
C LYS A 91 -22.23 -20.64 -0.31
N SER A 92 -21.94 -21.25 0.84
CA SER A 92 -21.99 -20.58 2.15
C SER A 92 -20.96 -19.45 2.27
N TYR A 93 -19.71 -19.71 1.87
CA TYR A 93 -18.66 -18.69 1.90
C TYR A 93 -18.94 -17.57 0.91
N GLN A 94 -19.42 -17.88 -0.30
CA GLN A 94 -19.76 -16.86 -1.28
C GLN A 94 -20.87 -15.94 -0.77
N ALA A 95 -21.93 -16.50 -0.18
CA ALA A 95 -22.99 -15.70 0.44
C ALA A 95 -22.44 -14.80 1.54
N PHE A 96 -21.62 -15.34 2.45
CA PHE A 96 -21.00 -14.56 3.52
C PHE A 96 -20.11 -13.43 2.98
N MET A 97 -19.21 -13.74 2.05
CA MET A 97 -18.33 -12.78 1.40
C MET A 97 -19.11 -11.61 0.79
N LEU A 98 -20.22 -11.89 0.10
CA LEU A 98 -21.06 -10.86 -0.51
C LEU A 98 -21.79 -9.97 0.50
N THR A 99 -21.92 -10.40 1.77
CA THR A 99 -22.40 -9.52 2.83
C THR A 99 -21.35 -8.50 3.29
N LYS A 100 -20.07 -8.77 3.04
CA LYS A 100 -18.94 -7.97 3.55
C LYS A 100 -18.25 -7.15 2.45
N LEU A 101 -18.09 -7.71 1.25
CA LEU A 101 -17.38 -7.07 0.15
C LEU A 101 -18.30 -6.16 -0.66
N VAL A 102 -17.84 -4.94 -0.93
CA VAL A 102 -18.52 -3.96 -1.77
C VAL A 102 -17.59 -3.62 -2.93
N PRO A 103 -17.83 -4.11 -4.17
CA PRO A 103 -17.02 -3.71 -5.31
C PRO A 103 -17.28 -2.23 -5.63
N VAL A 104 -16.21 -1.47 -5.81
CA VAL A 104 -16.24 -0.05 -6.17
C VAL A 104 -15.51 0.11 -7.48
N VAL A 105 -16.20 0.66 -8.49
CA VAL A 105 -15.56 0.98 -9.76
C VAL A 105 -14.56 2.11 -9.53
N GLY A 106 -13.31 1.89 -9.94
CA GLY A 106 -12.31 2.94 -9.89
C GLY A 106 -10.96 2.56 -10.44
N ASN A 107 -10.12 3.57 -10.62
CA ASN A 107 -8.81 3.48 -11.24
C ASN A 107 -7.78 4.31 -10.46
N LEU A 108 -6.73 3.63 -9.98
CA LEU A 108 -5.57 4.29 -9.36
C LEU A 108 -4.76 5.12 -10.35
N CYS A 109 -5.14 5.26 -11.61
CA CYS A 109 -4.56 6.20 -12.57
C CYS A 109 -5.32 7.55 -12.67
N GLU A 110 -6.48 7.68 -12.01
CA GLU A 110 -7.39 8.83 -12.15
C GLU A 110 -7.56 9.65 -10.86
N SER A 111 -8.05 10.89 -11.00
CA SER A 111 -8.43 11.76 -9.86
C SER A 111 -9.52 11.10 -9.01
N ASN A 112 -9.49 11.31 -7.69
CA ASN A 112 -10.41 10.66 -6.75
C ASN A 112 -10.48 9.13 -6.94
N LEU A 113 -9.38 8.52 -7.41
CA LEU A 113 -9.29 7.08 -7.67
C LEU A 113 -10.29 6.58 -8.72
N GLY A 114 -10.77 7.45 -9.62
CA GLY A 114 -11.74 7.09 -10.66
C GLY A 114 -13.13 6.72 -10.13
N MET A 115 -13.42 7.03 -8.87
CA MET A 115 -14.73 6.82 -8.25
C MET A 115 -15.66 7.98 -8.59
N ASP A 116 -16.97 7.72 -8.63
CA ASP A 116 -17.99 8.76 -8.68
C ASP A 116 -18.04 9.56 -7.36
N ALA A 117 -18.66 10.75 -7.40
CA ALA A 117 -18.67 11.69 -6.28
C ALA A 117 -19.34 11.10 -5.02
N ASP A 118 -20.44 10.37 -5.19
CA ASP A 118 -21.18 9.79 -4.07
C ASP A 118 -20.35 8.70 -3.38
N SER A 119 -19.72 7.82 -4.17
CA SER A 119 -18.79 6.80 -3.66
C SER A 119 -17.61 7.42 -2.91
N VAL A 120 -17.02 8.50 -3.44
CA VAL A 120 -15.93 9.24 -2.78
C VAL A 120 -16.35 9.69 -1.39
N ASP A 121 -17.50 10.36 -1.28
CA ASP A 121 -17.97 10.93 -0.02
C ASP A 121 -18.38 9.83 0.98
N VAL A 122 -19.08 8.79 0.52
CA VAL A 122 -19.47 7.65 1.35
C VAL A 122 -18.25 6.95 1.94
N ILE A 123 -17.26 6.64 1.11
CA ILE A 123 -16.07 5.88 1.52
C ILE A 123 -15.18 6.76 2.41
N ALA A 124 -14.96 8.03 2.05
CA ALA A 124 -14.15 8.94 2.85
C ALA A 124 -14.68 9.11 4.28
N ASN A 125 -16.00 9.17 4.46
CA ASN A 125 -16.62 9.38 5.78
C ASN A 125 -16.75 8.10 6.64
N GLN A 126 -16.37 6.95 6.10
CA GLN A 126 -16.64 5.65 6.74
C GLN A 126 -15.42 4.78 6.97
N VAL A 127 -14.38 4.89 6.14
CA VAL A 127 -13.24 3.96 6.18
C VAL A 127 -12.31 4.23 7.36
N ASP A 128 -12.00 3.15 8.08
CA ASP A 128 -11.03 3.11 9.18
C ASP A 128 -9.63 2.68 8.70
N VAL A 129 -9.56 1.82 7.68
CA VAL A 129 -8.29 1.24 7.21
C VAL A 129 -8.20 1.30 5.69
N ILE A 130 -7.09 1.80 5.17
CA ILE A 130 -6.77 1.74 3.74
C ILE A 130 -5.63 0.75 3.55
N VAL A 131 -5.82 -0.23 2.65
CA VAL A 131 -4.74 -1.11 2.16
C VAL A 131 -4.52 -0.85 0.69
N ASN A 132 -3.41 -0.15 0.38
CA ASN A 132 -3.00 0.12 -0.98
C ASN A 132 -2.01 -0.95 -1.48
N SER A 133 -2.53 -1.94 -2.21
CA SER A 133 -1.74 -3.03 -2.81
C SER A 133 -1.77 -3.06 -4.34
N ALA A 134 -2.59 -2.22 -4.99
CA ALA A 134 -2.59 -2.11 -6.43
C ALA A 134 -1.31 -1.44 -6.94
N ALA A 135 -0.63 -2.12 -7.86
CA ALA A 135 0.53 -1.62 -8.57
C ALA A 135 0.59 -2.28 -9.95
N ASN A 136 1.35 -1.71 -10.87
CA ASN A 136 1.84 -2.41 -12.04
C ASN A 136 3.12 -3.16 -11.66
N THR A 137 3.15 -4.47 -11.85
CA THR A 137 4.29 -5.34 -11.53
C THR A 137 5.01 -5.87 -12.78
N THR A 138 4.67 -5.35 -13.96
CA THR A 138 5.33 -5.67 -15.22
C THR A 138 6.65 -4.91 -15.30
N PHE A 139 7.77 -5.63 -15.42
CA PHE A 139 9.11 -5.03 -15.41
C PHE A 139 9.46 -4.29 -16.71
N ASP A 140 8.92 -4.72 -17.85
CA ASP A 140 9.12 -4.09 -19.17
C ASP A 140 7.95 -3.17 -19.58
N GLU A 141 7.27 -2.60 -18.59
CA GLU A 141 6.16 -1.68 -18.81
C GLU A 141 6.65 -0.36 -19.42
N ARG A 142 5.77 0.30 -20.17
CA ARG A 142 5.99 1.68 -20.57
C ARG A 142 6.24 2.59 -19.34
N TYR A 143 7.29 3.40 -19.43
CA TYR A 143 7.74 4.26 -18.33
C TYR A 143 6.63 5.17 -17.77
N ASP A 144 5.86 5.81 -18.64
CA ASP A 144 4.75 6.71 -18.28
C ASP A 144 3.62 5.98 -17.54
N VAL A 145 3.27 4.76 -18.00
CA VAL A 145 2.28 3.90 -17.36
C VAL A 145 2.75 3.48 -15.97
N ALA A 146 4.01 3.05 -15.85
CA ALA A 146 4.61 2.68 -14.58
C ALA A 146 4.67 3.87 -13.61
N LEU A 147 5.08 5.05 -14.08
CA LEU A 147 5.16 6.27 -13.28
C LEU A 147 3.77 6.72 -12.79
N ASN A 148 2.76 6.70 -13.68
CA ASN A 148 1.40 7.08 -13.30
C ASN A 148 0.78 6.09 -12.29
N MET A 149 0.98 4.78 -12.49
CA MET A 149 0.40 3.77 -11.60
C MET A 149 1.14 3.65 -10.27
N ASN A 150 2.47 3.53 -10.30
CA ASN A 150 3.26 3.16 -9.12
C ASN A 150 3.80 4.36 -8.35
N THR A 151 3.88 5.55 -8.96
CA THR A 151 4.30 6.78 -8.26
C THR A 151 3.10 7.68 -8.00
N ARG A 152 2.36 8.07 -9.04
CA ARG A 152 1.20 8.96 -8.87
C ARG A 152 -0.02 8.26 -8.27
N GLY A 153 -0.18 6.96 -8.48
CA GLY A 153 -1.25 6.16 -7.87
C GLY A 153 -1.23 6.22 -6.34
N PRO A 154 -0.11 5.86 -5.67
CA PRO A 154 0.04 6.07 -4.24
C PRO A 154 -0.15 7.52 -3.78
N CYS A 155 0.31 8.53 -4.54
CA CYS A 155 0.06 9.93 -4.23
C CYS A 155 -1.43 10.29 -4.24
N ARG A 156 -2.19 9.81 -5.24
CA ARG A 156 -3.64 10.03 -5.33
C ARG A 156 -4.39 9.26 -4.24
N MET A 157 -3.94 8.05 -3.90
CA MET A 157 -4.46 7.29 -2.75
C MET A 157 -4.20 8.00 -1.43
N MET A 158 -3.01 8.55 -1.20
CA MET A 158 -2.70 9.35 -0.02
C MET A 158 -3.54 10.63 0.03
N SER A 159 -3.77 11.27 -1.12
CA SER A 159 -4.63 12.46 -1.22
C SER A 159 -6.09 12.14 -0.87
N PHE A 160 -6.59 10.97 -1.28
CA PHE A 160 -7.90 10.47 -0.85
C PHE A 160 -7.91 10.16 0.66
N ALA A 161 -6.88 9.48 1.18
CA ALA A 161 -6.74 9.15 2.59
C ALA A 161 -6.80 10.38 3.50
N ARG A 162 -6.25 11.52 3.05
CA ARG A 162 -6.36 12.81 3.78
C ARG A 162 -7.79 13.33 3.93
N LYS A 163 -8.72 12.90 3.08
CA LYS A 163 -10.15 13.22 3.20
C LYS A 163 -10.87 12.29 4.19
N CYS A 164 -10.26 11.16 4.56
CA CYS A 164 -10.86 10.16 5.43
C CYS A 164 -10.80 10.57 6.90
N THR A 165 -11.91 11.05 7.46
CA THR A 165 -11.97 11.60 8.83
C THR A 165 -11.88 10.53 9.92
N LYS A 166 -12.12 9.26 9.58
CA LYS A 166 -12.09 8.12 10.51
C LYS A 166 -10.86 7.22 10.34
N LEU A 167 -9.93 7.58 9.44
CA LEU A 167 -8.79 6.74 9.10
C LEU A 167 -7.88 6.53 10.31
N LYS A 168 -7.71 5.27 10.70
CA LYS A 168 -6.83 4.80 11.78
C LYS A 168 -5.53 4.20 11.25
N LEU A 169 -5.56 3.57 10.08
CA LEU A 169 -4.41 2.90 9.48
C LEU A 169 -4.37 3.07 7.96
N PHE A 170 -3.22 3.50 7.46
CA PHE A 170 -2.88 3.46 6.04
C PHE A 170 -1.73 2.48 5.83
N LEU A 171 -1.98 1.39 5.11
CA LEU A 171 -1.00 0.37 4.77
C LEU A 171 -0.71 0.43 3.28
N HIS A 172 0.53 0.71 2.91
CA HIS A 172 0.99 0.62 1.52
C HIS A 172 1.90 -0.60 1.35
N VAL A 173 1.53 -1.47 0.41
CA VAL A 173 2.38 -2.60 0.02
C VAL A 173 3.40 -2.09 -1.00
N SER A 174 4.65 -2.03 -0.57
CA SER A 174 5.80 -1.75 -1.44
C SER A 174 6.45 -3.06 -1.90
N THR A 175 7.71 -2.99 -2.36
CA THR A 175 8.47 -4.13 -2.86
C THR A 175 9.91 -4.08 -2.39
N ALA A 176 10.54 -5.24 -2.15
CA ALA A 176 11.97 -5.30 -1.83
C ALA A 176 12.86 -4.71 -2.95
N TYR A 177 12.35 -4.61 -4.19
CA TYR A 177 13.04 -3.98 -5.32
C TYR A 177 13.30 -2.48 -5.13
N VAL A 178 12.68 -1.82 -4.15
CA VAL A 178 13.06 -0.45 -3.75
C VAL A 178 14.46 -0.37 -3.13
N ASN A 179 15.18 -1.48 -3.00
CA ASN A 179 16.60 -1.47 -2.63
C ASN A 179 17.54 -1.42 -3.85
N GLY A 180 17.01 -1.45 -5.08
CA GLY A 180 17.81 -1.45 -6.31
C GLY A 180 18.79 -2.62 -6.36
N GLU A 181 20.04 -2.35 -6.69
CA GLU A 181 21.11 -3.35 -6.79
C GLU A 181 21.95 -3.49 -5.50
N ARG A 182 21.47 -2.99 -4.35
CA ARG A 182 22.19 -3.16 -3.07
C ARG A 182 22.40 -4.65 -2.77
N GLN A 183 23.59 -5.00 -2.28
CA GLN A 183 23.96 -6.37 -1.95
C GLN A 183 24.19 -6.53 -0.43
N GLY A 184 23.99 -7.75 0.06
CA GLY A 184 24.17 -8.10 1.47
C GLY A 184 22.92 -7.84 2.31
N GLN A 185 23.10 -7.74 3.64
CA GLN A 185 22.01 -7.49 4.57
C GLN A 185 21.63 -6.01 4.56
N ILE A 186 20.45 -5.70 4.04
CA ILE A 186 19.93 -4.33 3.97
C ILE A 186 18.90 -4.13 5.08
N MET A 187 19.16 -3.18 5.97
CA MET A 187 18.25 -2.84 7.05
C MET A 187 17.15 -1.90 6.56
N GLU A 188 15.93 -2.10 7.04
CA GLU A 188 14.83 -1.17 6.80
C GLU A 188 15.14 0.16 7.52
N MET A 189 15.32 1.21 6.74
CA MET A 189 15.62 2.56 7.23
C MET A 189 14.69 3.56 6.56
N PRO A 190 14.10 4.51 7.30
CA PRO A 190 13.26 5.54 6.70
C PRO A 190 14.09 6.46 5.81
N PHE A 191 13.62 6.69 4.59
CA PHE A 191 14.16 7.73 3.71
C PHE A 191 13.73 9.12 4.24
N ARG A 192 14.66 10.08 4.22
CA ARG A 192 14.34 11.50 4.43
C ARG A 192 13.97 12.15 3.11
N MET A 193 13.27 13.28 3.17
CA MET A 193 12.96 14.04 1.96
C MET A 193 14.23 14.39 1.19
N GLY A 194 14.28 13.98 -0.07
CA GLY A 194 15.45 14.15 -0.95
C GLY A 194 16.42 12.96 -0.95
N ASP A 195 16.25 11.97 -0.07
CA ASP A 195 17.05 10.75 -0.14
C ASP A 195 16.58 9.90 -1.34
N CYS A 196 17.53 9.32 -2.07
CA CYS A 196 17.26 8.31 -3.08
C CYS A 196 18.45 7.36 -3.22
N ILE A 197 18.19 6.13 -3.66
CA ILE A 197 19.22 5.09 -3.84
C ILE A 197 20.33 5.56 -4.77
N ALA A 198 19.98 6.35 -5.80
CA ALA A 198 20.95 6.90 -6.74
C ALA A 198 21.99 7.83 -6.06
N ARG A 199 21.62 8.52 -4.96
CA ARG A 199 22.56 9.36 -4.19
C ARG A 199 23.65 8.56 -3.50
N GLU A 200 23.30 7.37 -3.01
CA GLU A 200 24.25 6.54 -2.26
C GLU A 200 25.41 6.05 -3.14
N ARG A 201 25.14 5.70 -4.41
CA ARG A 201 26.17 5.26 -5.37
C ARG A 201 27.25 6.31 -5.63
N ILE A 202 26.87 7.59 -5.61
CA ILE A 202 27.79 8.69 -5.91
C ILE A 202 28.74 8.94 -4.74
N ASN A 203 28.24 8.88 -3.50
CA ASN A 203 29.06 9.05 -2.30
C ASN A 203 30.14 7.96 -2.17
N THR A 204 29.91 6.74 -2.68
CA THR A 204 30.88 5.64 -2.63
C THR A 204 31.94 5.69 -3.74
N SER A 205 31.71 6.41 -4.84
CA SER A 205 32.58 6.37 -6.03
C SER A 205 33.60 7.52 -6.13
N GLY A 206 33.64 8.42 -5.14
CA GLY A 206 34.64 9.51 -5.08
C GLY A 206 34.54 10.53 -6.23
N THR A 207 33.45 10.51 -7.01
CA THR A 207 33.23 11.42 -8.13
C THR A 207 32.70 12.77 -7.63
N PRO A 208 33.14 13.91 -8.22
CA PRO A 208 32.67 15.23 -7.80
C PRO A 208 31.16 15.33 -7.98
N GLN A 209 30.48 16.03 -7.04
CA GLN A 209 29.03 16.26 -7.01
C GLN A 209 28.52 16.78 -8.37
N ARG A 210 28.21 15.88 -9.30
CA ARG A 210 27.25 16.18 -10.36
C ARG A 210 25.90 16.25 -9.67
N SER A 211 25.18 17.35 -9.88
CA SER A 211 23.83 17.53 -9.40
C SER A 211 23.00 16.31 -9.78
N ILE A 212 22.57 15.54 -8.78
CA ILE A 212 21.71 14.39 -9.02
C ILE A 212 20.41 14.96 -9.55
N PRO A 213 20.00 14.63 -10.79
CA PRO A 213 18.74 15.13 -11.31
C PRO A 213 17.65 14.67 -10.35
N VAL A 214 16.96 15.64 -9.76
CA VAL A 214 15.77 15.38 -8.94
C VAL A 214 14.72 14.81 -9.90
N LEU A 215 14.13 13.68 -9.56
CA LEU A 215 13.02 13.14 -10.36
C LEU A 215 11.84 14.10 -10.26
N ASP A 216 11.61 14.86 -11.33
CA ASP A 216 10.43 15.69 -11.49
C ASP A 216 9.31 14.84 -12.12
N VAL A 217 8.51 14.19 -11.26
CA VAL A 217 7.42 13.32 -11.71
C VAL A 217 6.41 14.07 -12.58
N GLU A 218 6.16 15.35 -12.31
CA GLU A 218 5.20 16.14 -13.08
C GLU A 218 5.78 16.50 -14.46
N GLY A 219 7.03 16.96 -14.49
CA GLY A 219 7.75 17.22 -15.73
C GLY A 219 7.90 15.97 -16.61
N GLU A 220 8.23 14.83 -16.03
CA GLU A 220 8.37 13.54 -16.73
C GLU A 220 7.03 13.07 -17.32
N MET A 221 5.93 13.20 -16.56
CA MET A 221 4.60 12.88 -17.07
C MET A 221 4.14 13.84 -18.17
N LYS A 222 4.41 15.15 -18.02
CA LYS A 222 4.07 16.14 -19.05
C LYS A 222 4.83 15.85 -20.34
N TRP A 223 6.14 15.63 -20.24
CA TRP A 223 6.96 15.24 -21.37
C TRP A 223 6.45 13.95 -22.03
N ALA A 224 5.95 12.99 -21.23
CA ALA A 224 5.40 11.77 -21.77
C ALA A 224 4.14 12.01 -22.63
N VAL A 225 3.23 12.87 -22.15
CA VAL A 225 2.02 13.28 -22.89
C VAL A 225 2.38 14.01 -24.18
N ASP A 226 3.28 15.01 -24.11
CA ASP A 226 3.70 15.79 -25.28
C ASP A 226 4.33 14.88 -26.37
N LEU A 227 4.99 13.78 -25.98
CA LEU A 227 5.60 12.82 -26.89
C LEU A 227 4.57 11.90 -27.57
N GLU A 228 3.48 11.54 -26.87
CA GLU A 228 2.38 10.79 -27.47
C GLU A 228 1.63 11.61 -28.52
N GLU A 229 1.44 12.91 -28.28
CA GLU A 229 0.72 13.80 -29.21
C GLU A 229 1.48 14.05 -30.52
N THR A 230 2.80 13.84 -30.54
CA THR A 230 3.69 14.26 -31.65
C THR A 230 4.18 13.11 -32.54
N SER A 231 3.83 11.85 -32.25
CA SER A 231 4.45 10.67 -32.86
C SER A 231 3.44 9.55 -33.19
N GLN A 232 3.81 8.59 -34.04
CA GLN A 232 2.98 7.42 -34.33
C GLN A 232 2.99 6.43 -33.14
N ASP A 233 1.80 5.99 -32.70
CA ASP A 233 1.57 5.21 -31.46
C ASP A 233 2.58 4.07 -31.19
N ASN A 234 2.95 3.30 -32.21
CA ASN A 234 3.84 2.13 -32.02
C ASN A 234 5.30 2.51 -31.72
N GLU A 235 5.83 3.58 -32.33
CA GLU A 235 7.21 4.03 -32.11
C GLU A 235 7.37 4.63 -30.70
N VAL A 236 6.34 5.35 -30.25
CA VAL A 236 6.24 5.92 -28.92
C VAL A 236 6.21 4.85 -27.84
N ALA A 237 5.38 3.82 -28.00
CA ALA A 237 5.29 2.72 -27.04
C ALA A 237 6.63 1.99 -26.88
N GLN A 238 7.34 1.70 -27.98
CA GLN A 238 8.67 1.08 -27.91
C GLN A 238 9.70 2.00 -27.23
N LYS A 239 9.65 3.30 -27.50
CA LYS A 239 10.53 4.28 -26.87
C LYS A 239 10.30 4.37 -25.36
N PHE A 240 9.05 4.37 -24.89
CA PHE A 240 8.74 4.37 -23.46
C PHE A 240 9.09 3.07 -22.76
N LYS A 241 8.94 1.92 -23.42
CA LYS A 241 9.44 0.65 -22.88
C LYS A 241 10.96 0.68 -22.71
N LYS A 242 11.69 1.11 -23.75
CA LYS A 242 13.15 1.26 -23.70
C LYS A 242 13.58 2.24 -22.61
N LEU A 243 12.85 3.35 -22.43
CA LEU A 243 13.12 4.31 -21.37
C LEU A 243 12.91 3.70 -19.98
N GLY A 244 11.83 2.94 -19.78
CA GLY A 244 11.53 2.26 -18.53
C GLY A 244 12.61 1.25 -18.13
N MET A 245 13.18 0.54 -19.11
CA MET A 245 14.31 -0.38 -18.87
C MET A 245 15.64 0.33 -18.53
N ASN A 246 15.80 1.59 -18.91
CA ASN A 246 17.05 2.34 -18.72
C ASN A 246 17.07 3.19 -17.43
N ARG A 247 15.92 3.35 -16.77
CA ARG A 247 15.72 4.18 -15.57
C ARG A 247 15.71 3.31 -14.32
#